data_AF-A0A5J4Z270-F1
#
_entry.id   AF-A0A5J4Z270-F1
#
_cell.length_a   1.000
_cell.length_b   1.000
_cell.length_c   1.000
_cell.angle_alpha   90.00
_cell.angle_beta   90.00
_cell.angle_gamma   90.00
#
_symmetry.space_group_name_H-M   'P 1'
#
loop_
_entity.id
_entity.type
_entity.pdbx_description
1 polymer ?
#
loop_
_entity_poly.entity_id
_entity_poly.type
_entity_poly.pdbx_seq_one_letter_code
_entity_poly.pdbx_strand_id
1 'polypeptide(L)'
;MAFVNGVVPVAASASVHRRAVCVRMSEQDAALSRRAVLGLAGSAAAALALAAAPISPALADGAVSSATKYRARNLYGSRIFDAAPMIEKLVAAVNAKNWDTVESIVGKKGPLEDLKNSFTLFATGAYPTDKLVQTDLIGNTAVIYEMAGILRKAADQQDQKKALKAVNELVKSYKEYLAAGELKENPFADAPGQAWSGDFSPLRKTGKSPYIE
;
A
#
# COMPACT_ATOMS: atom_id res chain seq x y z
N MET A 1 47.45 -42.60 28.07
CA MET A 1 48.50 -41.57 28.18
C MET A 1 47.81 -40.22 28.32
N ALA A 2 47.98 -39.60 29.48
CA ALA A 2 47.41 -38.31 29.83
C ALA A 2 48.36 -37.18 29.39
N PHE A 3 47.81 -36.05 28.94
CA PHE A 3 48.51 -34.77 28.97
C PHE A 3 47.60 -33.69 29.55
N VAL A 4 48.26 -32.82 30.29
CA VAL A 4 47.79 -32.00 31.40
C VAL A 4 47.80 -30.53 30.99
N ASN A 5 46.83 -29.80 31.55
CA ASN A 5 46.74 -28.37 31.85
C ASN A 5 47.71 -27.35 31.21
N GLY A 6 47.12 -26.24 30.75
CA GLY A 6 47.78 -24.94 30.65
C GLY A 6 46.75 -23.80 30.69
N VAL A 7 46.51 -23.25 31.89
CA VAL A 7 45.75 -22.00 32.13
C VAL A 7 46.76 -20.89 32.37
N VAL A 8 46.66 -19.75 31.67
CA VAL A 8 47.01 -18.40 32.19
C VAL A 8 46.14 -17.34 31.47
N PRO A 9 45.61 -16.32 32.18
CA PRO A 9 44.65 -15.33 31.66
C PRO A 9 45.33 -14.05 31.16
N VAL A 10 44.63 -13.28 30.30
CA VAL A 10 44.93 -11.87 30.06
C VAL A 10 43.65 -11.05 30.20
N ALA A 11 43.69 -10.13 31.16
CA ALA A 11 42.70 -9.11 31.42
C ALA A 11 42.77 -8.00 30.35
N ALA A 12 41.61 -7.56 29.86
CA ALA A 12 41.46 -6.23 29.27
C ALA A 12 40.15 -5.63 29.79
N SER A 13 40.32 -4.78 30.80
CA SER A 13 39.30 -3.89 31.33
C SER A 13 39.05 -2.77 30.33
N ALA A 14 37.81 -2.60 29.88
CA ALA A 14 37.38 -1.40 29.17
C ALA A 14 35.97 -1.03 29.65
N SER A 15 35.94 -0.01 30.48
CA SER A 15 34.81 0.63 31.12
C SER A 15 33.96 1.41 30.12
N VAL A 16 32.89 0.79 29.61
CA VAL A 16 31.87 1.51 28.85
C VAL A 16 30.92 2.24 29.80
N HIS A 17 31.00 3.57 29.75
CA HIS A 17 30.15 4.50 30.47
C HIS A 17 28.67 4.28 30.13
N ARG A 18 27.88 3.81 31.10
CA ARG A 18 26.41 3.94 31.07
C ARG A 18 26.05 5.39 31.41
N ARG A 19 25.57 6.16 30.44
CA ARG A 19 24.78 7.36 30.72
C ARG A 19 23.31 6.97 30.81
N ALA A 20 22.80 6.93 32.04
CA ALA A 20 21.36 7.00 32.30
C ALA A 20 20.90 8.42 31.96
N VAL A 21 20.03 8.57 30.97
CA VAL A 21 19.31 9.82 30.73
C VAL A 21 18.02 9.76 31.54
N CYS A 22 17.99 10.52 32.63
CA CYS A 22 16.77 10.82 33.37
C CYS A 22 15.92 11.78 32.52
N VAL A 23 14.77 11.30 32.03
CA VAL A 23 13.71 12.18 31.54
C VAL A 23 12.98 12.72 32.78
N ARG A 24 13.30 13.95 33.18
CA ARG A 24 12.49 14.70 34.15
C ARG A 24 11.23 15.18 33.45
N MET A 25 10.07 14.72 33.91
CA MET A 25 8.82 15.45 33.77
C MET A 25 8.92 16.69 34.66
N SER A 26 8.72 17.88 34.07
CA SER A 26 8.40 19.09 34.82
C SER A 26 7.14 19.69 34.21
N GLU A 27 6.03 19.47 34.89
CA GLU A 27 4.88 20.36 34.88
C GLU A 27 5.36 21.75 35.32
N GLN A 28 5.24 22.75 34.46
CA GLN A 28 5.12 24.13 34.88
C GLN A 28 4.12 24.85 33.99
N ASP A 29 3.02 25.20 34.64
CA ASP A 29 1.97 26.09 34.22
C ASP A 29 2.51 27.35 33.53
N ALA A 30 2.21 27.48 32.24
CA ALA A 30 2.23 28.78 31.57
C ALA A 30 0.88 29.44 31.81
N ALA A 31 0.82 30.26 32.85
CA ALA A 31 -0.27 31.17 33.16
C ALA A 31 -0.60 32.07 31.97
N LEU A 32 -1.68 31.75 31.25
CA LEU A 32 -2.24 32.63 30.24
C LEU A 32 -2.98 33.79 30.91
N SER A 33 -2.59 34.98 30.49
CA SER A 33 -2.96 36.30 31.01
C SER A 33 -4.47 36.55 31.03
N ARG A 34 -4.96 37.05 32.18
CA ARG A 34 -6.36 37.50 32.41
C ARG A 34 -6.81 38.64 31.48
N ARG A 35 -5.93 39.22 30.66
CA ARG A 35 -6.30 40.24 29.64
C ARG A 35 -6.92 39.65 28.36
N ALA A 36 -6.82 38.34 28.13
CA ALA A 36 -7.48 37.71 26.98
C ALA A 36 -8.98 37.39 27.25
N VAL A 37 -9.42 37.44 28.51
CA VAL A 37 -10.78 37.03 28.92
C VAL A 37 -11.81 38.16 28.82
N LEU A 38 -11.38 39.43 28.71
CA LEU A 38 -12.28 40.61 28.63
C LEU A 38 -12.42 41.21 27.23
N GLY A 39 -11.83 40.60 26.20
CA GLY A 39 -12.19 40.81 24.79
C GLY A 39 -13.44 40.02 24.36
N LEU A 40 -14.11 39.39 25.33
CA LEU A 40 -15.22 38.45 25.18
C LEU A 40 -16.54 39.09 25.68
N ALA A 41 -16.78 40.37 25.35
CA ALA A 41 -18.01 41.07 25.77
C ALA A 41 -18.60 42.03 24.71
N GLY A 42 -18.04 42.11 23.49
CA GLY A 42 -18.43 43.11 22.49
C GLY A 42 -19.22 42.63 21.27
N SER A 43 -19.32 41.32 21.03
CA SER A 43 -19.95 40.78 19.80
C SER A 43 -20.81 39.55 20.04
N ALA A 44 -21.35 39.41 21.26
CA ALA A 44 -22.32 38.37 21.63
C ALA A 44 -23.74 38.59 21.07
N ALA A 45 -23.97 39.61 20.23
CA ALA A 45 -25.29 39.89 19.63
C ALA A 45 -25.48 39.36 18.20
N ALA A 46 -24.42 38.86 17.54
CA ALA A 46 -24.53 38.26 16.20
C ALA A 46 -24.63 36.71 16.22
N ALA A 47 -24.40 36.09 17.38
CA ALA A 47 -24.37 34.62 17.52
C ALA A 47 -25.75 33.98 17.79
N LEU A 48 -26.79 34.78 18.08
CA LEU A 48 -28.12 34.29 18.45
C LEU A 48 -29.14 34.24 17.29
N ALA A 49 -28.74 34.62 16.08
CA ALA A 49 -29.56 34.47 14.87
C ALA A 49 -29.22 33.23 14.02
N LEU A 50 -28.14 32.50 14.35
CA LEU A 50 -27.72 31.28 13.65
C LEU A 50 -27.99 29.99 14.44
N ALA A 51 -28.52 30.10 15.66
CA ALA A 51 -28.88 28.95 16.52
C ALA A 51 -30.28 28.36 16.22
N ALA A 52 -30.92 28.74 15.11
CA ALA A 52 -32.21 28.22 14.67
C ALA A 52 -32.13 27.34 13.40
N ALA A 53 -30.93 26.95 12.96
CA ALA A 53 -30.79 25.85 12.03
C ALA A 53 -30.62 24.55 12.84
N PRO A 54 -31.48 23.54 12.69
CA PRO A 54 -31.16 22.21 13.20
C PRO A 54 -29.88 21.79 12.48
N ILE A 55 -28.74 21.88 13.18
CA ILE A 55 -27.50 21.26 12.77
C ILE A 55 -27.78 19.76 12.91
N SER A 56 -28.44 19.21 11.90
CA SER A 56 -28.40 17.78 11.63
C SER A 56 -26.92 17.43 11.70
N PRO A 57 -26.50 16.48 12.55
CA PRO A 57 -25.11 16.06 12.56
C PRO A 57 -24.81 15.63 11.13
N ALA A 58 -24.04 16.45 10.42
CA ALA A 58 -23.57 16.10 9.09
C ALA A 58 -22.76 14.83 9.32
N LEU A 59 -23.32 13.72 8.84
CA LEU A 59 -22.76 12.38 8.84
C LEU A 59 -21.28 12.50 8.44
N ALA A 60 -20.39 12.50 9.43
CA ALA A 60 -18.94 12.52 9.26
C ALA A 60 -18.41 11.17 8.69
N ASP A 61 -19.32 10.32 8.22
CA ASP A 61 -19.07 9.14 7.38
C ASP A 61 -18.87 9.51 5.89
N GLY A 62 -18.98 10.80 5.53
CA GLY A 62 -18.91 11.29 4.15
C GLY A 62 -17.55 11.23 3.44
N ALA A 63 -16.47 10.79 4.10
CA ALA A 63 -15.14 10.68 3.46
C ALA A 63 -15.02 9.44 2.55
N VAL A 64 -15.82 8.41 2.80
CA VAL A 64 -15.80 7.13 2.07
C VAL A 64 -17.08 7.02 1.24
N SER A 65 -17.15 7.81 0.17
CA SER A 65 -18.26 7.72 -0.77
C SER A 65 -18.13 6.48 -1.68
N SER A 66 -19.26 5.99 -2.20
CA SER A 66 -19.26 4.98 -3.26
C SER A 66 -18.42 5.44 -4.47
N ALA A 67 -18.47 6.73 -4.82
CA ALA A 67 -17.66 7.31 -5.90
C ALA A 67 -16.15 7.18 -5.64
N THR A 68 -15.69 7.33 -4.40
CA THR A 68 -14.29 7.12 -4.03
C THR A 68 -13.87 5.67 -4.24
N LYS A 69 -14.72 4.71 -3.82
CA LYS A 69 -14.48 3.26 -4.03
C LYS A 69 -14.40 2.91 -5.50
N TYR A 70 -15.37 3.39 -6.30
CA TYR A 70 -15.37 3.19 -7.76
C TYR A 70 -14.14 3.79 -8.41
N ARG A 71 -13.76 5.03 -8.05
CA ARG A 71 -12.57 5.69 -8.60
C ARG A 71 -11.29 4.88 -8.31
N ALA A 72 -11.12 4.38 -7.09
CA ALA A 72 -9.98 3.56 -6.72
C ALA A 72 -9.96 2.24 -7.50
N ARG A 73 -11.11 1.55 -7.59
CA ARG A 73 -11.24 0.30 -8.36
C ARG A 73 -10.89 0.51 -9.84
N ASN A 74 -11.32 1.61 -10.42
CA ASN A 74 -11.06 1.91 -11.83
C ASN A 74 -9.61 2.32 -12.12
N LEU A 75 -9.05 3.23 -11.31
CA LEU A 75 -7.71 3.76 -11.55
C LEU A 75 -6.60 2.75 -11.25
N TYR A 76 -6.74 1.99 -10.16
CA TYR A 76 -5.71 1.07 -9.71
C TYR A 76 -5.99 -0.37 -10.12
N GLY A 77 -7.27 -0.78 -10.17
CA GLY A 77 -7.65 -2.13 -10.56
C GLY A 77 -7.27 -2.46 -12.00
N SER A 78 -7.48 -1.52 -12.93
CA SER A 78 -7.04 -1.67 -14.33
C SER A 78 -5.53 -1.89 -14.43
N ARG A 79 -4.73 -1.06 -13.77
CA ARG A 79 -3.26 -1.19 -13.74
C ARG A 79 -2.79 -2.52 -13.18
N ILE A 80 -3.44 -3.01 -12.13
CA ILE A 80 -3.13 -4.30 -11.52
C ILE A 80 -3.51 -5.44 -12.46
N PHE A 81 -4.65 -5.34 -13.14
CA PHE A 81 -5.09 -6.33 -14.12
C PHE A 81 -4.18 -6.37 -15.35
N ASP A 82 -3.78 -5.21 -15.88
CA ASP A 82 -2.85 -5.06 -17.00
C ASP A 82 -1.44 -5.63 -16.71
N ALA A 83 -1.15 -5.98 -15.46
CA ALA A 83 0.08 -6.67 -15.07
C ALA A 83 0.11 -8.16 -15.43
N ALA A 84 -1.04 -8.77 -15.76
CA ALA A 84 -1.14 -10.20 -16.12
C ALA A 84 -0.15 -10.63 -17.23
N PRO A 85 -0.08 -9.97 -18.41
CA PRO A 85 0.88 -10.35 -19.46
C PRO A 85 2.34 -10.21 -19.03
N MET A 86 2.65 -9.26 -18.13
CA MET A 86 3.99 -9.12 -17.57
C MET A 86 4.34 -10.31 -16.66
N ILE A 87 3.40 -10.79 -15.85
CA ILE A 87 3.59 -11.96 -14.99
C ILE A 87 3.74 -13.23 -15.83
N GLU A 88 2.98 -13.37 -16.92
CA GLU A 88 3.16 -14.48 -17.88
C GLU A 88 4.54 -14.44 -18.54
N LYS A 89 5.00 -13.25 -18.96
CA LYS A 89 6.35 -13.06 -19.48
C LYS A 89 7.42 -13.41 -18.46
N LEU A 90 7.21 -13.12 -17.18
CA LEU A 90 8.11 -13.50 -16.09
C LEU A 90 8.20 -15.03 -15.95
N VAL A 91 7.07 -15.75 -16.00
CA VAL A 91 7.04 -17.21 -15.99
C VAL A 91 7.81 -17.79 -17.18
N ALA A 92 7.58 -17.26 -18.39
CA ALA A 92 8.30 -17.68 -19.58
C ALA A 92 9.82 -17.43 -19.45
N ALA A 93 10.22 -16.27 -18.91
CA ALA A 93 11.63 -15.93 -18.70
C ALA A 93 12.33 -16.87 -17.70
N VAL A 94 11.67 -17.22 -16.58
CA VAL A 94 12.21 -18.19 -15.61
C VAL A 94 12.37 -19.58 -16.23
N ASN A 95 11.39 -20.03 -17.02
CA ASN A 95 11.47 -21.32 -17.72
C ASN A 95 12.60 -21.34 -18.76
N ALA A 96 12.78 -20.24 -19.49
CA ALA A 96 13.82 -20.06 -20.49
C ALA A 96 15.21 -19.74 -19.91
N LYS A 97 15.36 -19.62 -18.58
CA LYS A 97 16.58 -19.15 -17.90
C LYS A 97 17.08 -17.78 -18.39
N ASN A 98 16.15 -16.93 -18.84
CA ASN A 98 16.47 -15.58 -19.29
C ASN A 98 16.50 -14.64 -18.07
N TRP A 99 17.62 -14.66 -17.35
CA TRP A 99 17.79 -13.92 -16.10
C TRP A 99 17.75 -12.40 -16.29
N ASP A 100 18.23 -11.89 -17.42
CA ASP A 100 18.16 -10.46 -17.76
C ASP A 100 16.71 -9.97 -17.81
N THR A 101 15.82 -10.79 -18.40
CA THR A 101 14.39 -10.46 -18.45
C THR A 101 13.75 -10.53 -17.06
N VAL A 102 14.13 -11.52 -16.24
CA VAL A 102 13.67 -11.62 -14.85
C VAL A 102 14.07 -10.34 -14.09
N GLU A 103 15.34 -9.96 -14.14
CA GLU A 103 15.84 -8.76 -13.47
C GLU A 103 15.17 -7.47 -13.98
N SER A 104 14.90 -7.37 -15.29
CA SER A 104 14.20 -6.21 -15.85
C SER A 104 12.78 -6.03 -15.29
N ILE A 105 12.11 -7.14 -14.93
CA ILE A 105 10.73 -7.12 -14.43
C ILE A 105 10.69 -6.94 -12.90
N VAL A 106 11.48 -7.71 -12.15
CA VAL A 106 11.46 -7.73 -10.67
C VAL A 106 12.55 -6.87 -10.01
N GLY A 107 13.34 -6.16 -10.81
CA GLY A 107 14.38 -5.26 -10.32
C GLY A 107 13.83 -4.11 -9.48
N LYS A 108 14.71 -3.40 -8.75
CA LYS A 108 14.32 -2.28 -7.86
C LYS A 108 13.62 -1.11 -8.57
N LYS A 109 13.75 -1.03 -9.89
CA LYS A 109 13.09 -0.05 -10.77
C LYS A 109 12.29 -0.75 -11.88
N GLY A 110 11.95 -2.01 -11.64
CA GLY A 110 11.17 -2.80 -12.57
C GLY A 110 9.68 -2.44 -12.51
N PRO A 111 8.92 -2.75 -13.56
CA PRO A 111 7.49 -2.48 -13.63
C PRO A 111 6.70 -3.13 -12.48
N LEU A 112 7.19 -4.22 -11.88
CA LEU A 112 6.54 -4.82 -10.71
C LEU A 112 6.64 -3.95 -9.46
N GLU A 113 7.76 -3.23 -9.25
CA GLU A 113 7.91 -2.31 -8.12
C GLU A 113 7.02 -1.07 -8.30
N ASP A 114 6.86 -0.58 -9.53
CA ASP A 114 5.99 0.56 -9.84
C ASP A 114 4.50 0.29 -9.49
N LEU A 115 4.09 -0.99 -9.52
CA LEU A 115 2.73 -1.40 -9.17
C LEU A 115 2.47 -1.40 -7.66
N LYS A 116 3.48 -1.27 -6.80
CA LYS A 116 3.34 -1.41 -5.34
C LYS A 116 2.36 -0.41 -4.75
N ASN A 117 2.44 0.82 -5.24
CA ASN A 117 1.51 1.87 -4.86
C ASN A 117 0.10 1.56 -5.36
N SER A 118 -0.04 0.98 -6.56
CA SER A 118 -1.34 0.59 -7.10
C SER A 118 -2.00 -0.50 -6.26
N PHE A 119 -1.28 -1.55 -5.86
CA PHE A 119 -1.79 -2.60 -4.98
C PHE A 119 -2.29 -2.04 -3.63
N THR A 120 -1.50 -1.15 -3.03
CA THR A 120 -1.82 -0.55 -1.72
C THR A 120 -3.02 0.40 -1.81
N LEU A 121 -3.05 1.26 -2.83
CA LEU A 121 -4.12 2.23 -3.04
C LEU A 121 -5.43 1.57 -3.50
N PHE A 122 -5.34 0.43 -4.19
CA PHE A 122 -6.50 -0.39 -4.49
C PHE A 122 -7.11 -0.99 -3.22
N ALA A 123 -6.30 -1.69 -2.40
CA ALA A 123 -6.78 -2.32 -1.17
C ALA A 123 -7.39 -1.31 -0.19
N THR A 124 -6.75 -0.15 -0.03
CA THR A 124 -7.24 0.91 0.86
C THR A 124 -8.40 1.72 0.29
N GLY A 125 -8.39 2.00 -1.01
CA GLY A 125 -9.40 2.84 -1.66
C GLY A 125 -10.67 2.11 -2.07
N ALA A 126 -10.57 0.86 -2.55
CA ALA A 126 -11.73 0.08 -2.96
C ALA A 126 -12.45 -0.58 -1.77
N TYR A 127 -11.69 -0.98 -0.74
CA TYR A 127 -12.20 -1.67 0.46
C TYR A 127 -11.90 -0.94 1.78
N PRO A 128 -12.25 0.35 1.91
CA PRO A 128 -11.95 1.14 3.11
C PRO A 128 -12.72 0.69 4.36
N THR A 129 -13.88 0.05 4.19
CA THR A 129 -14.75 -0.42 5.28
C THR A 129 -14.66 -1.92 5.51
N ASP A 130 -14.24 -2.69 4.50
CA ASP A 130 -14.13 -4.15 4.58
C ASP A 130 -12.70 -4.55 4.95
N LYS A 131 -12.45 -4.68 6.26
CA LYS A 131 -11.12 -4.98 6.79
C LYS A 131 -10.65 -6.38 6.45
N LEU A 132 -11.55 -7.34 6.24
CA LEU A 132 -11.18 -8.72 5.91
C LEU A 132 -10.59 -8.75 4.51
N VAL A 133 -11.33 -8.25 3.53
CA VAL A 133 -10.85 -8.16 2.14
C VAL A 133 -9.60 -7.30 2.03
N GLN A 134 -9.55 -6.17 2.74
CA GLN A 134 -8.35 -5.34 2.77
C GLN A 134 -7.13 -6.08 3.32
N THR A 135 -7.28 -6.85 4.40
CA THR A 135 -6.19 -7.62 5.00
C THR A 135 -5.70 -8.71 4.05
N ASP A 136 -6.62 -9.42 3.39
CA ASP A 136 -6.28 -10.45 2.41
C ASP A 136 -5.51 -9.86 1.21
N LEU A 137 -5.97 -8.73 0.68
CA LEU A 137 -5.29 -8.02 -0.41
C LEU A 137 -3.88 -7.56 0.00
N ILE A 138 -3.72 -7.01 1.21
CA ILE A 138 -2.40 -6.60 1.73
C ILE A 138 -1.50 -7.82 1.93
N GLY A 139 -2.03 -8.92 2.46
CA GLY A 139 -1.31 -10.18 2.64
C GLY A 139 -0.79 -10.72 1.31
N ASN A 140 -1.67 -10.84 0.31
CA ASN A 140 -1.30 -11.27 -1.04
C ASN A 140 -0.26 -10.33 -1.68
N THR A 141 -0.40 -9.02 -1.47
CA THR A 141 0.59 -8.02 -1.92
C THR A 141 1.96 -8.28 -1.30
N ALA A 142 2.01 -8.54 0.01
CA ALA A 142 3.27 -8.83 0.71
C ALA A 142 3.95 -10.08 0.14
N VAL A 143 3.20 -11.15 -0.11
CA VAL A 143 3.74 -12.39 -0.70
C VAL A 143 4.26 -12.15 -2.12
N ILE A 144 3.54 -11.39 -2.96
CA ILE A 144 4.00 -11.03 -4.31
C ILE A 144 5.39 -10.37 -4.25
N TYR A 145 5.58 -9.38 -3.37
CA TYR A 145 6.85 -8.66 -3.26
C TYR A 145 7.96 -9.47 -2.58
N GLU A 146 7.61 -10.33 -1.62
CA GLU A 146 8.56 -11.27 -1.03
C GLU A 146 9.10 -12.23 -2.10
N MET A 147 8.20 -12.83 -2.88
CA MET A 147 8.57 -13.75 -3.97
C MET A 147 9.34 -13.05 -5.08
N ALA A 148 9.03 -11.79 -5.40
CA ALA A 148 9.84 -10.97 -6.31
C ALA A 148 11.27 -10.77 -5.80
N GLY A 149 11.43 -10.54 -4.48
CA GLY A 149 12.73 -10.45 -3.83
C GLY A 149 13.52 -11.76 -3.89
N ILE A 150 12.85 -12.90 -3.70
CA ILE A 150 13.46 -14.24 -3.85
C ILE A 150 13.82 -14.50 -5.30
N LEU A 151 12.97 -14.15 -6.26
CA LEU A 151 13.23 -14.28 -7.69
C LEU A 151 14.49 -13.53 -8.11
N ARG A 152 14.65 -12.29 -7.64
CA ARG A 152 15.87 -11.51 -7.92
C ARG A 152 17.12 -12.22 -7.38
N LYS A 153 17.11 -12.65 -6.12
CA LYS A 153 18.22 -13.40 -5.53
C LYS A 153 18.49 -14.72 -6.26
N ALA A 154 17.45 -15.40 -6.73
CA ALA A 154 17.57 -16.64 -7.49
C ALA A 154 18.15 -16.38 -8.89
N ALA A 155 17.82 -15.25 -9.52
CA ALA A 155 18.42 -14.83 -10.79
C ALA A 155 19.91 -14.51 -10.62
N ASP A 156 20.30 -13.79 -9.56
CA ASP A 156 21.71 -13.51 -9.21
C ASP A 156 22.52 -14.80 -9.03
N GLN A 157 21.87 -15.84 -8.45
CA GLN A 157 22.47 -17.16 -8.21
C GLN A 157 22.28 -18.14 -9.38
N GLN A 158 21.55 -17.76 -10.42
CA GLN A 158 21.10 -18.62 -11.52
C GLN A 158 20.42 -19.93 -11.05
N ASP A 159 19.74 -19.90 -9.90
CA ASP A 159 19.08 -21.05 -9.28
C ASP A 159 17.65 -21.21 -9.83
N GLN A 160 17.53 -22.01 -10.89
CA GLN A 160 16.25 -22.27 -11.54
C GLN A 160 15.20 -22.91 -10.63
N LYS A 161 15.61 -23.80 -9.72
CA LYS A 161 14.66 -24.51 -8.85
C LYS A 161 14.02 -23.55 -7.85
N LYS A 162 14.82 -22.65 -7.26
CA LYS A 162 14.29 -21.59 -6.39
C LYS A 162 13.45 -20.59 -7.19
N ALA A 163 13.89 -20.19 -8.37
CA ALA A 163 13.15 -19.26 -9.22
C ALA A 163 11.77 -19.80 -9.61
N LEU A 164 11.68 -21.08 -10.00
CA LEU A 164 10.40 -21.72 -10.34
C LEU A 164 9.43 -21.78 -9.15
N LYS A 165 9.93 -22.08 -7.95
CA LYS A 165 9.09 -22.06 -6.74
C LYS A 165 8.55 -20.66 -6.46
N ALA A 166 9.42 -19.65 -6.53
CA ALA A 166 9.05 -18.27 -6.25
C ALA A 166 8.07 -17.71 -7.30
N VAL A 167 8.27 -17.99 -8.59
CA VAL A 167 7.35 -17.52 -9.64
C VAL A 167 5.98 -18.17 -9.52
N ASN A 168 5.91 -19.46 -9.17
CA ASN A 168 4.63 -20.15 -9.00
C ASN A 168 3.85 -19.59 -7.80
N GLU A 169 4.50 -19.31 -6.68
CA GLU A 169 3.84 -18.71 -5.51
C GLU A 169 3.43 -17.26 -5.78
N LEU A 170 4.23 -16.51 -6.53
CA LEU A 170 3.88 -15.16 -6.98
C LEU A 170 2.62 -15.18 -7.86
N VAL A 171 2.57 -16.07 -8.86
CA VAL A 171 1.41 -16.23 -9.75
C VAL A 171 0.16 -16.62 -8.96
N LYS A 172 0.29 -17.53 -8.01
CA LYS A 172 -0.81 -17.95 -7.13
C LYS A 172 -1.34 -16.77 -6.31
N SER A 173 -0.45 -16.05 -5.62
CA SER A 173 -0.81 -14.89 -4.79
C SER A 173 -1.43 -13.77 -5.63
N TYR A 174 -0.95 -13.57 -6.87
CA TYR A 174 -1.55 -12.61 -7.80
C TYR A 174 -2.97 -13.01 -8.20
N LYS A 175 -3.23 -14.29 -8.50
CA LYS A 175 -4.58 -14.78 -8.79
C LYS A 175 -5.52 -14.64 -7.60
N GLU A 176 -5.04 -14.96 -6.40
CA GLU A 176 -5.78 -14.78 -5.14
C GLU A 176 -6.07 -13.29 -4.88
N TYR A 177 -5.14 -12.39 -5.20
CA TYR A 177 -5.37 -10.94 -5.15
C TYR A 177 -6.47 -10.50 -6.12
N LEU A 178 -6.41 -10.94 -7.38
CA LEU A 178 -7.43 -10.59 -8.37
C LEU A 178 -8.81 -11.11 -7.96
N ALA A 179 -8.88 -12.33 -7.42
CA ALA A 179 -10.13 -12.93 -6.95
C ALA A 179 -10.70 -12.18 -5.74
N ALA A 180 -9.90 -11.90 -4.71
CA ALA A 180 -10.32 -11.13 -3.54
C ALA A 180 -10.74 -9.69 -3.90
N GLY A 181 -10.07 -9.11 -4.90
CA GLY A 181 -10.37 -7.77 -5.43
C GLY A 181 -11.56 -7.72 -6.40
N GLU A 182 -12.13 -8.87 -6.75
CA GLU A 182 -13.12 -9.07 -7.81
C GLU A 182 -12.74 -8.35 -9.12
N LEU A 183 -11.44 -8.35 -9.43
CA LEU A 183 -10.91 -7.69 -10.61
C LEU A 183 -11.16 -8.56 -11.84
N LYS A 184 -11.93 -8.02 -12.79
CA LYS A 184 -12.25 -8.64 -14.08
C LYS A 184 -11.63 -7.84 -15.23
N GLU A 185 -11.45 -8.52 -16.36
CA GLU A 185 -10.85 -7.98 -17.60
C GLU A 185 -11.51 -6.69 -18.10
N ASN A 186 -12.79 -6.49 -17.78
CA ASN A 186 -13.45 -5.22 -18.05
C ASN A 186 -14.63 -5.01 -17.08
N PRO A 187 -14.45 -4.30 -15.96
CA PRO A 187 -15.52 -4.10 -14.97
C PRO A 187 -16.71 -3.28 -15.52
N PHE A 188 -16.58 -2.73 -16.73
CA PHE A 188 -17.59 -1.93 -17.43
C PHE A 188 -18.19 -2.59 -18.67
N ALA A 189 -17.69 -3.76 -19.11
CA ALA A 189 -18.31 -4.45 -20.24
C ALA A 189 -19.76 -4.82 -19.94
N ASP A 190 -20.07 -5.04 -18.66
CA ASP A 190 -21.39 -5.47 -18.18
C ASP A 190 -22.26 -4.33 -17.63
N ALA A 191 -21.84 -3.06 -17.69
CA ALA A 191 -22.60 -1.94 -17.12
C ALA A 191 -23.62 -1.37 -18.12
N PRO A 192 -24.94 -1.58 -17.94
CA PRO A 192 -25.95 -1.01 -18.82
C PRO A 192 -26.08 0.50 -18.60
N GLY A 193 -25.83 1.30 -19.65
CA GLY A 193 -26.15 2.73 -19.71
C GLY A 193 -24.93 3.67 -19.79
N GLN A 194 -25.17 4.90 -20.30
CA GLN A 194 -24.17 5.97 -20.45
C GLN A 194 -23.43 6.26 -19.13
N ALA A 195 -22.30 5.59 -18.90
CA ALA A 195 -21.48 5.76 -17.69
C ALA A 195 -20.76 7.12 -17.61
N TRP A 196 -20.99 8.03 -18.57
CA TRP A 196 -20.20 9.25 -18.77
C TRP A 196 -21.09 10.43 -19.15
N SER A 197 -21.35 11.33 -18.21
CA SER A 197 -22.01 12.62 -18.49
C SER A 197 -21.23 13.84 -17.97
N GLY A 198 -19.98 13.66 -17.50
CA GLY A 198 -19.16 14.75 -16.96
C GLY A 198 -17.73 14.80 -17.52
N ASP A 199 -17.24 16.01 -17.79
CA ASP A 199 -15.90 16.30 -18.33
C ASP A 199 -14.73 15.94 -17.37
N PHE A 200 -15.02 15.56 -16.13
CA PHE A 200 -14.03 15.26 -15.08
C PHE A 200 -13.59 13.80 -14.99
N SER A 201 -14.07 12.92 -15.87
CA SER A 201 -13.73 11.49 -15.81
C SER A 201 -12.32 11.20 -16.34
N PRO A 202 -11.43 10.59 -15.53
CA PRO A 202 -10.05 10.28 -15.94
C PRO A 202 -9.96 9.25 -17.08
N LEU A 203 -11.05 8.54 -17.37
CA LEU A 203 -11.15 7.53 -18.44
C LEU A 203 -11.38 8.14 -19.84
N ARG A 204 -11.60 9.46 -19.96
CA ARG A 204 -11.73 10.12 -21.27
C ARG A 204 -10.38 10.27 -21.99
N LYS A 205 -9.26 10.25 -21.25
CA LYS A 205 -7.91 10.46 -21.81
C LYS A 205 -7.24 9.19 -22.33
N THR A 206 -7.77 8.00 -22.03
CA THR A 206 -7.19 6.72 -22.51
C THR A 206 -7.60 6.37 -23.94
N GLY A 207 -8.44 7.20 -24.60
CA GLY A 207 -8.60 7.22 -26.05
C GLY A 207 -9.15 5.95 -26.72
N LYS A 208 -9.57 4.94 -25.96
CA LYS A 208 -10.21 3.73 -26.49
C LYS A 208 -11.65 3.65 -26.00
N SER A 209 -12.56 4.10 -26.85
CA SER A 209 -13.94 3.60 -26.85
C SER A 209 -13.91 2.15 -27.34
N PRO A 210 -14.46 1.16 -26.62
CA PRO A 210 -14.62 -0.20 -27.14
C PRO A 210 -15.85 -0.35 -28.04
N TYR A 211 -16.52 0.75 -28.39
CA TYR A 211 -17.59 0.73 -29.38
C TYR A 211 -17.14 1.48 -30.63
N ILE A 212 -16.98 0.73 -31.72
CA ILE A 212 -16.72 1.15 -33.12
C ILE A 212 -15.22 1.45 -33.37
N GLU A 213 -14.42 0.68 -34.13
CA GLU A 213 -14.63 -0.30 -35.22
C GLU A 213 -13.83 -1.60 -35.00
#